data_AF-A0A6G5A6N6-F1
#
_entry.id   AF-A0A6G5A6N6-F1
#
_cell.length_a   1.000
_cell.length_b   1.000
_cell.length_c   1.000
_cell.angle_alpha   90.00
_cell.angle_beta   90.00
_cell.angle_gamma   90.00
#
_symmetry.space_group_name_H-M   'P 1'
#
loop_
_entity.id
_entity.type
_entity.pdbx_description
1 polymer ?
#
loop_
_entity_poly.entity_id
_entity_poly.type
_entity_poly.pdbx_seq_one_letter_code
_entity_poly.pdbx_strand_id
1 'polypeptide(L)'
;MLIGPTAILFGALVGTLSVAWHTNSYYGGSDGYFSTRIWPNIYCYYFVYIYGHGWEYRFNPDGTPCWLTPIRNSIGHCHQGVCMAKNTSEAPSCYDMNNNDGYATKCESTACEGMPCLDLSTRPRSSVAGICKHRSCVPFYELPYEELLRVHPHKFHRCRDKEHHARNVLSNCHHYCKVENSWYHGYYSSNLSSACYLAVPKPNQTLGWCCKGRCIEMAHCLAS
;
A
#
# COMPACT_ATOMS: atom_id res chain seq x y z
N MET A 1 -6.26 -43.82 60.02
CA MET A 1 -7.52 -43.04 60.09
C MET A 1 -7.21 -41.69 59.45
N LEU A 2 -7.63 -41.52 58.19
CA LEU A 2 -8.74 -40.64 57.76
C LEU A 2 -8.29 -39.17 57.76
N ILE A 3 -8.27 -38.35 56.70
CA ILE A 3 -8.64 -38.33 55.26
C ILE A 3 -7.85 -37.10 54.72
N GLY A 4 -7.07 -37.13 53.63
CA GLY A 4 -7.44 -36.73 52.26
C GLY A 4 -8.02 -35.29 52.10
N PRO A 5 -7.92 -34.61 50.93
CA PRO A 5 -7.27 -35.03 49.68
C PRO A 5 -6.49 -33.94 48.91
N THR A 6 -5.58 -34.41 48.05
CA THR A 6 -5.18 -33.82 46.77
C THR A 6 -6.34 -33.80 45.76
N ALA A 7 -6.56 -32.68 45.06
CA ALA A 7 -7.10 -32.59 43.68
C ALA A 7 -7.16 -31.09 43.26
N ILE A 8 -6.43 -30.58 42.27
CA ILE A 8 -6.47 -30.80 40.81
C ILE A 8 -7.54 -29.93 40.09
N LEU A 9 -7.05 -29.07 39.16
CA LEU A 9 -7.69 -28.54 37.93
C LEU A 9 -8.84 -27.51 38.07
N PHE A 10 -9.18 -26.56 37.18
CA PHE A 10 -8.89 -26.10 35.79
C PHE A 10 -9.04 -24.54 35.85
N GLY A 11 -8.31 -23.68 35.11
CA GLY A 11 -8.47 -23.42 33.68
C GLY A 11 -9.36 -22.18 33.38
N ALA A 12 -8.85 -21.26 32.56
CA ALA A 12 -9.55 -20.24 31.75
C ALA A 12 -10.20 -19.04 32.49
N LEU A 13 -9.76 -17.78 32.34
CA LEU A 13 -9.69 -16.87 31.17
C LEU A 13 -10.78 -15.78 31.26
N VAL A 14 -10.36 -14.55 30.95
CA VAL A 14 -11.15 -13.34 30.59
C VAL A 14 -11.89 -12.70 31.78
N GLY A 15 -11.86 -11.39 32.02
CA GLY A 15 -11.32 -10.25 31.30
C GLY A 15 -12.12 -9.03 31.76
N THR A 16 -11.39 -7.93 31.99
CA THR A 16 -11.83 -6.52 31.94
C THR A 16 -13.10 -6.10 32.69
N LEU A 17 -12.97 -5.09 33.55
CA LEU A 17 -13.42 -3.72 33.25
C LEU A 17 -12.93 -2.76 34.34
N SER A 18 -12.12 -1.80 33.90
CA SER A 18 -11.62 -0.68 34.68
C SER A 18 -12.69 0.40 34.80
N VAL A 19 -13.01 0.77 36.04
CA VAL A 19 -13.86 1.91 36.44
C VAL A 19 -12.85 2.97 36.91
N ALA A 20 -12.58 4.03 36.15
CA ALA A 20 -13.35 5.26 36.02
C ALA A 20 -12.75 6.41 36.85
N TRP A 21 -12.36 7.49 36.16
CA TRP A 21 -12.44 8.91 36.53
C TRP A 21 -11.61 9.43 37.72
N HIS A 22 -10.68 10.37 37.42
CA HIS A 22 -10.59 11.72 38.01
C HIS A 22 -9.39 12.45 37.36
N THR A 23 -9.66 13.32 36.38
CA THR A 23 -9.61 14.80 36.50
C THR A 23 -8.24 15.38 36.86
N ASN A 24 -7.67 16.07 35.86
CA ASN A 24 -6.76 17.22 35.94
C ASN A 24 -6.53 17.78 37.36
N SER A 25 -5.28 17.76 37.81
CA SER A 25 -4.74 18.92 38.50
C SER A 25 -3.45 19.35 37.81
N TYR A 26 -3.57 20.50 37.16
CA TYR A 26 -2.50 21.29 36.59
C TYR A 26 -1.80 21.95 37.77
N TYR A 27 -0.60 21.49 38.13
CA TYR A 27 0.35 22.29 38.90
C TYR A 27 1.72 22.13 38.25
N GLY A 28 2.20 23.25 37.72
CA GLY A 28 3.47 23.34 37.02
C GLY A 28 4.65 23.06 37.94
N GLY A 29 5.47 22.11 37.52
CA GLY A 29 6.89 22.09 37.81
C GLY A 29 7.62 22.40 36.52
N SER A 30 7.87 23.68 36.29
CA SER A 30 8.85 24.16 35.32
C SER A 30 10.25 23.76 35.79
N ASP A 31 10.61 22.49 35.64
CA ASP A 31 11.99 22.08 35.74
C ASP A 31 12.55 22.00 34.33
N GLY A 32 13.16 23.12 33.93
CA GLY A 32 13.96 23.23 32.73
C GLY A 32 15.09 22.21 32.78
N TYR A 33 14.88 21.07 32.14
CA TYR A 33 15.99 20.21 31.76
C TYR A 33 16.62 20.81 30.50
N PHE A 34 17.63 21.63 30.74
CA PHE A 34 18.67 21.94 29.76
C PHE A 34 19.08 20.63 29.08
N SER A 35 18.77 20.52 27.79
CA SER A 35 19.12 19.39 26.94
C SER A 35 20.63 19.38 26.70
N THR A 36 21.38 18.87 27.68
CA THR A 36 22.80 18.58 27.55
C THR A 36 23.00 17.09 27.32
N ARG A 37 22.59 16.58 26.15
CA ARG A 37 23.18 15.36 25.57
C ARG A 37 23.26 15.48 24.06
N ILE A 38 24.38 16.05 23.61
CA ILE A 38 24.84 16.03 22.21
C ILE A 38 25.20 14.59 21.76
N TRP A 39 25.13 13.61 22.68
CA TRP A 39 25.54 12.24 22.45
C TRP A 39 24.32 11.31 22.46
N PRO A 40 24.14 10.46 21.42
CA PRO A 40 23.06 9.49 21.40
C PRO A 40 23.18 8.52 22.56
N ASN A 41 22.06 8.16 23.18
CA ASN A 41 22.05 7.21 24.28
C ASN A 41 22.28 5.78 23.75
N ILE A 42 23.06 4.97 24.48
CA ILE A 42 23.27 3.56 24.13
C ILE A 42 21.99 2.75 24.31
N TYR A 43 21.17 3.14 25.29
CA TYR A 43 19.91 2.49 25.63
C TYR A 43 18.76 3.50 25.67
N CYS A 44 17.56 3.04 25.31
CA CYS A 44 16.33 3.83 25.36
C CYS A 44 15.60 3.73 26.70
N TYR A 45 16.30 3.32 27.75
CA TYR A 45 15.83 3.25 29.12
C TYR A 45 16.92 3.70 30.09
N TYR A 46 16.52 4.07 31.30
CA TYR A 46 17.40 4.39 32.41
C TYR A 46 16.79 3.92 33.73
N PHE A 47 17.64 3.79 34.74
CA PHE A 47 17.23 3.47 36.10
C PHE A 47 17.13 4.75 36.93
N VAL A 48 16.04 4.87 37.70
CA VAL A 48 15.90 5.92 38.70
C VAL A 48 15.64 5.28 40.05
N TYR A 49 16.29 5.79 41.10
CA TYR A 49 16.01 5.37 42.46
C TYR A 49 14.90 6.26 43.03
N ILE A 50 13.82 5.64 43.47
CA ILE A 50 12.71 6.31 44.15
C ILE A 50 12.79 5.96 45.63
N TYR A 51 12.93 7.00 46.45
CA TYR A 51 12.99 6.85 47.90
C TYR A 51 11.74 6.13 48.40
N GLY A 52 11.94 5.02 49.12
CA GLY A 52 10.85 4.18 49.65
C GLY A 52 10.28 3.12 48.68
N HIS A 53 10.58 3.20 47.38
CA HIS A 53 10.09 2.26 46.36
C HIS A 53 11.20 1.45 45.66
N GLY A 54 12.46 1.86 45.80
CA GLY A 54 13.61 1.16 45.22
C GLY A 54 13.95 1.64 43.81
N TRP A 55 14.59 0.77 43.03
CA TRP A 55 14.97 1.07 41.65
C TRP A 55 13.80 0.83 40.69
N GLU A 56 13.47 1.83 39.89
CA GLU A 56 12.48 1.74 38.83
C GLU A 56 13.11 1.89 37.45
N TYR A 57 12.57 1.15 36.47
CA TYR A 57 12.86 1.32 35.06
C TYR A 57 12.00 2.44 34.48
N ARG A 58 12.64 3.39 33.79
CA ARG A 58 11.94 4.40 33.00
C ARG A 58 12.48 4.43 31.58
N PHE A 59 11.59 4.67 30.62
CA PHE A 59 11.96 4.82 29.23
C PHE A 59 12.39 6.26 28.95
N ASN A 60 13.39 6.42 28.08
CA ASN A 60 13.68 7.73 27.51
C ASN A 60 12.48 8.20 26.68
N PRO A 61 12.23 9.53 26.60
CA PRO A 61 11.17 10.06 25.75
C PRO A 61 11.30 9.57 24.31
N ASP A 62 10.17 9.31 23.67
CA ASP A 62 10.13 8.99 22.25
C ASP A 62 10.80 10.10 21.43
N GLY A 63 11.61 9.72 20.45
CA GLY A 63 12.42 10.63 19.62
C GLY A 63 13.85 10.88 20.13
N THR A 64 14.18 10.49 21.37
CA THR A 64 15.55 10.63 21.92
C THR A 64 16.57 9.92 21.02
N PRO A 65 17.68 10.57 20.60
CA PRO A 65 18.67 9.94 19.73
C PRO A 65 19.37 8.78 20.46
N CYS A 66 19.57 7.67 19.75
CA CYS A 66 20.16 6.46 20.31
C CYS A 66 21.10 5.73 19.34
N TRP A 67 21.97 4.86 19.83
CA TRP A 67 22.85 4.04 19.01
C TRP A 67 22.18 2.72 18.62
N LEU A 68 22.03 2.44 17.33
CA LEU A 68 21.48 1.16 16.86
C LEU A 68 22.43 -0.02 17.10
N THR A 69 23.74 0.26 17.07
CA THR A 69 24.77 -0.74 17.36
C THR A 69 25.93 -0.08 18.11
N PRO A 70 26.65 -0.81 18.99
CA PRO A 70 27.80 -0.26 19.72
C PRO A 70 29.04 -0.01 18.83
N ILE A 71 29.04 -0.57 17.61
CA ILE A 71 30.24 -0.68 16.75
C ILE A 71 30.14 0.22 15.51
N ARG A 72 28.92 0.58 15.06
CA ARG A 72 28.71 1.46 13.91
C ARG A 72 28.05 2.77 14.32
N ASN A 73 28.51 3.89 13.73
CA ASN A 73 27.94 5.25 13.82
C ASN A 73 26.56 5.39 13.17
N SER A 74 25.65 4.46 13.48
CA SER A 74 24.27 4.45 13.03
C SER A 74 23.37 4.93 14.18
N ILE A 75 22.88 6.16 14.05
CA ILE A 75 22.01 6.82 15.03
C ILE A 75 20.56 6.54 14.68
N GLY A 76 19.79 6.06 15.65
CA GLY A 76 18.34 5.88 15.63
C GLY A 76 17.62 6.82 16.60
N HIS A 77 16.35 6.52 16.86
CA HIS A 77 15.51 7.22 17.83
C HIS A 77 14.82 6.23 18.76
N CYS A 78 14.65 6.60 20.03
CA CYS A 78 13.89 5.82 20.97
C CYS A 78 12.39 5.83 20.64
N HIS A 79 11.77 4.66 20.67
CA HIS A 79 10.32 4.52 20.66
C HIS A 79 9.95 3.38 21.61
N GLN A 80 9.15 3.68 22.63
CA GLN A 80 8.71 2.70 23.65
C GLN A 80 9.86 1.88 24.26
N GLY A 81 11.00 2.53 24.55
CA GLY A 81 12.15 1.87 25.17
C GLY A 81 13.08 1.11 24.22
N VAL A 82 12.82 1.11 22.91
CA VAL A 82 13.65 0.46 21.88
C VAL A 82 14.30 1.50 20.98
N CYS A 83 15.59 1.31 20.64
CA CYS A 83 16.26 2.15 19.66
C CYS A 83 15.88 1.70 18.24
N MET A 84 15.03 2.48 17.58
CA MET A 84 14.61 2.21 16.21
C MET A 84 15.47 2.99 15.23
N ALA A 85 15.83 2.39 14.10
CA ALA A 85 16.53 3.14 13.07
C ALA A 85 15.66 4.31 12.64
N LYS A 86 16.27 5.49 12.45
CA LYS A 86 15.61 6.52 11.65
C LYS A 86 15.41 5.87 10.29
N ASN A 87 14.18 5.49 9.94
CA ASN A 87 13.86 4.83 8.68
C ASN A 87 14.57 5.62 7.57
N THR A 88 15.70 5.09 7.08
CA THR A 88 16.40 5.63 5.93
C THR A 88 15.47 5.32 4.78
N SER A 89 14.65 6.31 4.42
CA SER A 89 13.57 6.21 3.44
C SER A 89 12.70 4.98 3.66
N GLU A 90 11.51 5.16 4.25
CA GLU A 90 10.39 4.34 3.77
C GLU A 90 10.50 4.35 2.25
N ALA A 91 10.79 3.18 1.66
CA ALA A 91 10.77 3.05 0.22
C ALA A 91 9.43 3.68 -0.19
N PRO A 92 9.43 4.74 -1.01
CA PRO A 92 8.24 5.55 -1.21
C PRO A 92 7.07 4.60 -1.43
N SER A 93 6.02 4.76 -0.62
CA SER A 93 4.82 3.96 -0.80
C SER A 93 4.47 4.04 -2.27
N CYS A 94 4.03 2.95 -2.89
CA CYS A 94 3.66 2.99 -4.30
C CYS A 94 2.62 4.11 -4.59
N TYR A 95 1.87 4.47 -3.54
CA TYR A 95 0.91 5.57 -3.50
C TYR A 95 1.54 6.97 -3.46
N ASP A 96 2.69 7.15 -2.79
CA ASP A 96 3.39 8.44 -2.69
C ASP A 96 3.98 8.90 -4.02
N MET A 97 4.23 7.96 -4.95
CA MET A 97 4.77 8.29 -6.26
C MET A 97 3.73 8.96 -7.18
N ASN A 98 2.42 8.83 -6.92
CA ASN A 98 1.36 9.17 -7.89
C ASN A 98 0.16 9.98 -7.36
N ASN A 99 0.28 10.69 -6.23
CA ASN A 99 -0.81 11.50 -5.66
C ASN A 99 -2.14 10.73 -5.52
N ASN A 100 -2.05 9.51 -4.97
CA ASN A 100 -3.15 8.71 -4.38
C ASN A 100 -4.31 8.20 -5.25
N ASP A 101 -4.51 8.65 -6.49
CA ASP A 101 -5.82 8.40 -7.13
C ASP A 101 -5.81 7.58 -8.43
N GLY A 102 -4.66 7.17 -8.97
CA GLY A 102 -4.59 6.50 -10.28
C GLY A 102 -3.57 5.37 -10.40
N TYR A 103 -3.37 4.90 -11.64
CA TYR A 103 -2.34 3.91 -11.98
C TYR A 103 -0.95 4.37 -11.58
N ALA A 104 -0.13 3.48 -11.03
CA ALA A 104 1.30 3.72 -10.83
C ALA A 104 2.03 3.87 -12.18
N THR A 105 2.90 4.86 -12.34
CA THR A 105 3.72 5.03 -13.57
C THR A 105 5.15 4.55 -13.40
N LYS A 106 5.49 4.09 -12.19
CA LYS A 106 6.79 3.55 -11.80
C LYS A 106 6.56 2.42 -10.81
N CYS A 107 7.34 1.34 -10.93
CA CYS A 107 7.26 0.18 -10.05
C CYS A 107 8.55 -0.05 -9.25
N GLU A 108 9.44 0.95 -9.16
CA GLU A 108 10.82 0.80 -8.68
C GLU A 108 10.94 0.23 -7.24
N SER A 109 9.89 0.39 -6.43
CA SER A 109 9.82 -0.09 -5.04
C SER A 109 9.19 -1.49 -4.96
N THR A 110 9.71 -2.36 -4.09
CA THR A 110 9.07 -3.66 -3.78
C THR A 110 7.71 -3.49 -3.08
N ALA A 111 7.43 -2.31 -2.50
CA ALA A 111 6.12 -1.98 -1.95
C ALA A 111 5.04 -1.82 -3.04
N CYS A 112 5.43 -1.73 -4.31
CA CYS A 112 4.50 -1.69 -5.45
C CYS A 112 4.05 -3.06 -5.94
N GLU A 113 4.61 -4.17 -5.43
CA GLU A 113 4.33 -5.50 -5.97
C GLU A 113 2.82 -5.80 -6.00
N GLY A 114 2.30 -6.23 -7.16
CA GLY A 114 0.88 -6.52 -7.35
C GLY A 114 -0.02 -5.30 -7.62
N MET A 115 0.53 -4.08 -7.59
CA MET A 115 -0.24 -2.86 -7.89
C MET A 115 -0.48 -2.67 -9.38
N PRO A 116 -1.66 -2.17 -9.80
CA PRO A 116 -1.90 -1.79 -11.18
C PRO A 116 -1.00 -0.63 -11.60
N CYS A 117 -0.35 -0.77 -12.74
CA CYS A 117 0.56 0.21 -13.29
C CYS A 117 0.24 0.53 -14.74
N LEU A 118 0.80 1.62 -15.25
CA LEU A 118 0.71 2.06 -16.62
C LEU A 118 2.11 2.29 -17.17
N ASP A 119 2.50 1.48 -18.15
CA ASP A 119 3.73 1.70 -18.88
C ASP A 119 3.55 2.85 -19.88
N LEU A 120 4.30 3.92 -19.66
CA LEU A 120 4.33 5.11 -20.51
C LEU A 120 5.54 5.14 -21.45
N SER A 121 6.43 4.15 -21.35
CA SER A 121 7.72 4.13 -22.04
C SER A 121 7.64 3.54 -23.46
N THR A 122 6.58 2.77 -23.76
CA THR A 122 6.37 2.14 -25.06
C THR A 122 6.05 3.16 -26.17
N ARG A 123 6.79 3.05 -27.30
CA ARG A 123 6.61 3.85 -28.52
C ARG A 123 6.01 2.98 -29.65
N PRO A 124 5.08 3.50 -30.48
CA PRO A 124 4.35 4.76 -30.31
C PRO A 124 3.62 4.78 -28.96
N ARG A 125 3.30 5.96 -28.41
CA ARG A 125 2.71 6.15 -27.05
C ARG A 125 1.36 5.42 -26.91
N SER A 126 1.37 4.11 -26.86
CA SER A 126 0.27 3.27 -26.43
C SER A 126 0.54 3.02 -24.97
N SER A 127 -0.11 3.79 -24.10
CA SER A 127 -0.07 3.48 -22.68
C SER A 127 -0.65 2.08 -22.48
N VAL A 128 0.13 1.17 -21.89
CA VAL A 128 -0.31 -0.21 -21.65
C VAL A 128 -0.41 -0.42 -20.14
N ALA A 129 -1.60 -0.78 -19.66
CA ALA A 129 -1.73 -1.14 -18.24
C ALA A 129 -1.17 -2.53 -17.97
N GLY A 130 -0.70 -2.70 -16.76
CA GLY A 130 -0.08 -3.91 -16.28
C GLY A 130 -0.17 -4.03 -14.77
N ILE A 131 0.65 -4.93 -14.23
CA ILE A 131 0.86 -5.10 -12.80
C ILE A 131 2.34 -4.93 -12.49
N CYS A 132 2.65 -4.19 -11.43
CA CYS A 132 4.01 -4.09 -10.92
C CYS A 132 4.49 -5.47 -10.45
N LYS A 133 5.52 -6.00 -11.10
CA LYS A 133 6.22 -7.23 -10.70
C LYS A 133 7.71 -7.05 -10.83
N HIS A 134 8.47 -7.49 -9.84
CA HIS A 134 9.95 -7.45 -9.87
C HIS A 134 10.49 -6.07 -10.25
N ARG A 135 9.87 -5.02 -9.70
CA ARG A 135 10.20 -3.61 -9.94
C ARG A 135 9.92 -3.07 -11.35
N SER A 136 9.20 -3.81 -12.18
CA SER A 136 8.79 -3.39 -13.53
C SER A 136 7.27 -3.45 -13.69
N CYS A 137 6.72 -2.69 -14.63
CA CYS A 137 5.31 -2.79 -15.00
C CYS A 137 5.15 -3.88 -16.06
N VAL A 138 4.63 -5.05 -15.66
CA VAL A 138 4.41 -6.17 -16.58
C VAL A 138 3.05 -5.99 -17.28
N PRO A 139 3.02 -5.85 -18.61
CA PRO A 139 1.82 -5.48 -19.36
C PRO A 139 0.78 -6.60 -19.36
N PHE A 140 -0.50 -6.23 -19.49
CA PHE A 140 -1.62 -7.19 -19.38
C PHE A 140 -1.49 -8.41 -20.30
N TYR A 141 -0.96 -8.27 -21.50
CA TYR A 141 -0.84 -9.37 -22.47
C TYR A 141 0.25 -10.41 -22.08
N GLU A 142 1.09 -10.12 -21.09
CA GLU A 142 2.07 -11.04 -20.50
C GLU A 142 1.58 -11.66 -19.17
N LEU A 143 0.41 -11.25 -18.68
CA LEU A 143 -0.13 -11.69 -17.39
C LEU A 143 -1.03 -12.94 -17.54
N PRO A 144 -1.06 -13.81 -16.53
CA PRO A 144 -2.00 -14.92 -16.49
C PRO A 144 -3.45 -14.42 -16.28
N TYR A 145 -4.43 -15.24 -16.62
CA TYR A 145 -5.85 -14.85 -16.63
C TYR A 145 -6.35 -14.33 -15.27
N GLU A 146 -5.89 -14.94 -14.18
CA GLU A 146 -6.24 -14.57 -12.80
C GLU A 146 -5.76 -13.15 -12.42
N GLU A 147 -4.78 -12.63 -13.14
CA GLU A 147 -4.20 -11.31 -12.94
C GLU A 147 -4.80 -10.25 -13.85
N LEU A 148 -5.33 -10.62 -15.02
CA LEU A 148 -5.96 -9.67 -15.94
C LEU A 148 -7.07 -8.85 -15.27
N LEU A 149 -7.84 -9.47 -14.37
CA LEU A 149 -8.92 -8.81 -13.63
C LEU A 149 -8.42 -7.70 -12.69
N ARG A 150 -7.14 -7.73 -12.30
CA ARG A 150 -6.52 -6.74 -11.42
C ARG A 150 -5.92 -5.56 -12.18
N VAL A 151 -5.73 -5.68 -13.50
CA VAL A 151 -5.13 -4.62 -14.33
C VAL A 151 -6.05 -3.40 -14.44
N HIS A 152 -7.37 -3.59 -14.50
CA HIS A 152 -8.33 -2.51 -14.70
C HIS A 152 -9.35 -2.44 -13.56
N PRO A 153 -8.90 -2.04 -12.35
CA PRO A 153 -9.80 -1.98 -11.21
C PRO A 153 -10.80 -0.83 -11.37
N HIS A 154 -12.06 -1.09 -11.02
CA HIS A 154 -13.16 -0.13 -11.18
C HIS A 154 -12.88 1.26 -10.56
N LYS A 155 -12.10 1.33 -9.47
CA LYS A 155 -11.70 2.60 -8.83
C LYS A 155 -10.93 3.55 -9.75
N PHE A 156 -10.28 3.04 -10.79
CA PHE A 156 -9.53 3.83 -11.78
C PHE A 156 -10.33 4.10 -13.06
N HIS A 157 -11.62 3.74 -13.09
CA HIS A 157 -12.51 4.05 -14.19
C HIS A 157 -13.03 5.49 -14.09
N ARG A 158 -12.26 6.46 -14.61
CA ARG A 158 -12.64 7.89 -14.61
C ARG A 158 -12.61 8.53 -15.99
N CYS A 159 -12.03 7.87 -16.99
CA CYS A 159 -12.07 8.40 -18.36
C CYS A 159 -13.46 8.21 -18.96
N ARG A 160 -13.93 9.20 -19.70
CA ARG A 160 -15.17 9.09 -20.47
C ARG A 160 -14.99 8.09 -21.60
N ASP A 161 -16.03 7.33 -21.91
CA ASP A 161 -16.02 6.45 -23.07
C ASP A 161 -15.69 7.24 -24.34
N LYS A 162 -14.84 6.64 -25.18
CA LYS A 162 -14.32 7.27 -26.39
C LYS A 162 -14.53 6.36 -27.59
N GLU A 163 -14.83 6.94 -28.74
CA GLU A 163 -14.86 6.22 -30.00
C GLU A 163 -13.46 6.07 -30.61
N HIS A 164 -13.17 4.89 -31.14
CA HIS A 164 -11.93 4.64 -31.86
C HIS A 164 -12.13 4.96 -33.34
N HIS A 165 -11.46 6.01 -33.83
CA HIS A 165 -11.56 6.44 -35.23
C HIS A 165 -10.34 6.06 -36.07
N ALA A 166 -9.33 5.42 -35.48
CA ALA A 166 -8.14 5.03 -36.22
C ALA A 166 -8.37 3.74 -37.01
N ARG A 167 -7.59 3.55 -38.08
CA ARG A 167 -7.75 2.40 -39.01
C ARG A 167 -7.25 1.06 -38.44
N ASN A 168 -6.58 1.07 -37.30
CA ASN A 168 -6.01 -0.12 -36.69
C ASN A 168 -7.00 -0.82 -35.76
N VAL A 169 -6.91 -2.15 -35.69
CA VAL A 169 -7.66 -2.96 -34.71
C VAL A 169 -7.06 -2.74 -33.31
N LEU A 170 -7.94 -2.62 -32.31
CA LEU A 170 -7.55 -2.48 -30.91
C LEU A 170 -7.07 -3.81 -30.34
N SER A 171 -5.91 -3.78 -29.67
CA SER A 171 -5.41 -4.92 -28.89
C SER A 171 -6.12 -5.08 -27.54
N ASN A 172 -6.71 -4.01 -27.02
CA ASN A 172 -7.60 -4.04 -25.86
C ASN A 172 -8.72 -3.01 -25.99
N CYS A 173 -9.78 -3.18 -25.21
CA CYS A 173 -10.95 -2.28 -25.25
C CYS A 173 -10.89 -1.16 -24.19
N HIS A 174 -9.69 -0.87 -23.70
CA HIS A 174 -9.45 0.18 -22.72
C HIS A 174 -8.66 1.31 -23.38
N HIS A 175 -8.96 2.54 -22.97
CA HIS A 175 -8.10 3.67 -23.26
C HIS A 175 -7.69 4.33 -21.96
N TYR A 176 -6.62 5.11 -22.00
CA TYR A 176 -6.06 5.76 -20.83
C TYR A 176 -6.07 7.26 -21.01
N CYS A 177 -6.40 7.97 -19.95
CA CYS A 177 -6.41 9.42 -19.91
C CYS A 177 -5.73 9.90 -18.64
N LYS A 178 -5.14 11.09 -18.74
CA LYS A 178 -4.65 11.81 -17.58
C LYS A 178 -5.72 12.80 -17.15
N VAL A 179 -6.21 12.66 -15.92
CA VAL A 179 -7.13 13.62 -15.30
C VAL A 179 -6.36 14.28 -14.17
N GLU A 180 -6.26 15.61 -14.24
CA GLU A 180 -5.37 16.39 -13.36
C GLU A 180 -3.92 15.87 -13.44
N ASN A 181 -3.47 15.14 -12.42
CA ASN A 181 -2.12 14.59 -12.32
C ASN A 181 -2.05 13.07 -12.22
N SER A 182 -3.18 12.37 -12.33
CA SER A 182 -3.24 10.92 -12.19
C SER A 182 -3.76 10.24 -13.45
N TRP A 183 -3.36 8.99 -13.66
CA TRP A 183 -3.75 8.20 -14.81
C TRP A 183 -4.92 7.29 -14.49
N TYR A 184 -5.87 7.24 -15.41
CA TYR A 184 -7.11 6.48 -15.30
C TYR A 184 -7.34 5.69 -16.58
N HIS A 185 -8.30 4.77 -16.52
CA HIS A 185 -8.80 4.10 -17.71
C HIS A 185 -10.25 4.50 -18.00
N GLY A 186 -10.67 4.23 -19.24
CA GLY A 186 -12.04 4.24 -19.73
C GLY A 186 -12.21 3.18 -20.81
N TYR A 187 -13.42 3.05 -21.35
CA TYR A 187 -13.69 2.07 -22.39
C TYR A 187 -13.74 2.72 -23.77
N TYR A 188 -13.36 1.94 -24.79
CA TYR A 188 -13.78 2.28 -26.14
C TYR A 188 -15.27 1.99 -26.31
N SER A 189 -15.99 2.87 -27.01
CA SER A 189 -17.41 2.72 -27.26
C SER A 189 -17.71 1.47 -28.10
N SER A 190 -18.95 0.98 -28.03
CA SER A 190 -19.39 -0.20 -28.79
C SER A 190 -19.88 0.09 -30.20
N ASN A 191 -19.46 1.22 -30.77
CA ASN A 191 -19.80 1.59 -32.13
C ASN A 191 -19.02 0.74 -33.15
N LEU A 192 -19.46 0.80 -34.41
CA LEU A 192 -18.89 0.02 -35.51
C LEU A 192 -17.40 0.28 -35.77
N SER A 193 -16.85 1.39 -35.29
CA SER A 193 -15.45 1.77 -35.50
C SER A 193 -14.48 1.23 -34.44
N SER A 194 -14.97 0.73 -33.30
CA SER A 194 -14.14 0.22 -32.20
C SER A 194 -13.88 -1.29 -32.32
N ALA A 195 -13.25 -1.69 -33.42
CA ALA A 195 -12.91 -3.09 -33.67
C ALA A 195 -11.74 -3.57 -32.80
N CYS A 196 -11.81 -4.82 -32.32
CA CYS A 196 -10.81 -5.45 -31.45
C CYS A 196 -10.58 -6.92 -31.82
N TYR A 197 -9.49 -7.50 -31.33
CA TYR A 197 -9.23 -8.94 -31.47
C TYR A 197 -10.02 -9.74 -30.43
N LEU A 198 -10.73 -10.78 -30.89
CA LEU A 198 -11.43 -11.70 -29.99
C LEU A 198 -10.42 -12.52 -29.19
N ALA A 199 -10.70 -12.70 -27.90
CA ALA A 199 -9.87 -13.55 -27.04
C ALA A 199 -9.91 -15.02 -27.48
N VAL A 200 -11.05 -15.47 -28.03
CA VAL A 200 -11.23 -16.80 -28.60
C VAL A 200 -11.75 -16.63 -30.04
N PRO A 201 -10.86 -16.53 -31.04
CA PRO A 201 -11.25 -16.32 -32.43
C PRO A 201 -11.85 -17.60 -33.04
N LYS A 202 -12.85 -17.43 -33.92
CA LYS A 202 -13.37 -18.49 -34.79
C LYS A 202 -12.66 -18.44 -36.15
N PRO A 203 -12.60 -19.54 -36.91
CA PRO A 203 -11.89 -19.58 -38.20
C PRO A 203 -12.31 -18.49 -39.20
N ASN A 204 -13.59 -18.07 -39.16
CA ASN A 204 -14.16 -17.03 -40.01
C ASN A 204 -14.38 -15.69 -39.28
N GLN A 205 -13.99 -15.58 -38.01
CA GLN A 205 -14.25 -14.41 -37.19
C GLN A 205 -13.15 -14.24 -36.13
N THR A 206 -12.14 -13.43 -36.46
CA THR A 206 -11.03 -13.09 -35.57
C THR A 206 -11.23 -11.74 -34.85
N LEU A 207 -12.18 -10.94 -35.35
CA LEU A 207 -12.45 -9.59 -34.89
C LEU A 207 -13.83 -9.50 -34.22
N GLY A 208 -13.92 -8.57 -33.27
CA GLY A 208 -15.14 -8.19 -32.59
C GLY A 208 -15.19 -6.68 -32.37
N TRP A 209 -16.06 -6.26 -31.46
CA TRP A 209 -16.26 -4.87 -31.08
C TRP A 209 -16.11 -4.68 -29.57
N CYS A 210 -15.62 -3.52 -29.17
CA CYS A 210 -15.42 -3.21 -27.77
C CYS A 210 -16.73 -2.96 -27.03
N CYS A 211 -16.89 -3.55 -25.86
CA CYS A 211 -18.02 -3.32 -24.97
C CYS A 211 -17.58 -3.40 -23.52
N LYS A 212 -17.63 -2.27 -22.81
CA LYS A 212 -17.28 -2.17 -21.38
C LYS A 212 -15.95 -2.88 -21.03
N GLY A 213 -14.92 -2.69 -21.86
CA GLY A 213 -13.59 -3.29 -21.66
C GLY A 213 -13.40 -4.70 -22.25
N ARG A 214 -14.46 -5.33 -22.79
CA ARG A 214 -14.38 -6.66 -23.42
C ARG A 214 -14.50 -6.58 -24.93
N CYS A 215 -13.86 -7.49 -25.65
CA CYS A 215 -14.09 -7.68 -27.07
C CYS A 215 -15.20 -8.72 -27.28
N ILE A 216 -16.28 -8.33 -27.94
CA ILE A 216 -17.47 -9.19 -28.17
C ILE A 216 -17.74 -9.38 -29.67
N GLU A 217 -18.44 -10.44 -30.04
CA GLU A 217 -18.70 -10.81 -31.44
C GLU A 217 -19.69 -9.89 -32.18
N MET A 218 -20.37 -8.99 -31.47
CA MET A 218 -21.42 -8.13 -32.02
C MET A 218 -21.13 -6.66 -31.71
N ALA A 219 -21.40 -5.78 -32.67
CA ALA A 219 -21.40 -4.35 -32.43
C ALA A 219 -22.58 -3.95 -31.55
N HIS A 220 -22.41 -2.87 -30.81
CA HIS A 220 -23.31 -2.37 -29.77
C HIS A 220 -23.42 -3.31 -28.57
N CYS A 221 -23.10 -2.78 -27.38
CA CYS A 221 -23.37 -3.50 -26.14
C CYS A 221 -24.86 -3.81 -26.08
N LEU A 222 -25.23 -5.09 -26.15
CA LEU A 222 -26.58 -5.50 -25.78
C LEU A 222 -26.78 -5.08 -24.32
N ALA A 223 -27.84 -4.31 -24.06
CA ALA A 223 -28.25 -3.96 -22.71
C ALA A 223 -28.68 -5.26 -22.02
N SER A 224 -27.73 -5.92 -21.33
CA SER A 224 -28.00 -7.02 -20.41
C SER A 224 -28.42 -6.45 -19.06
#